data_AF-A0A353NRK6-F1
#
_entry.id   AF-A0A353NRK6-F1
#
_cell.length_a   1.000
_cell.length_b   1.000
_cell.length_c   1.000
_cell.angle_alpha   90.00
_cell.angle_beta   90.00
_cell.angle_gamma   90.00
#
_symmetry.space_group_name_H-M   'P 1'
#
loop_
_entity.id
_entity.type
_entity.pdbx_description
1 polymer ?
#
loop_
_entity_poly.entity_id
_entity_poly.type
_entity_poly.pdbx_seq_one_letter_code
_entity_poly.pdbx_strand_id
1 'polypeptide(L)'
;LVYLIACLVILGFGFGLFSSPNTNAVMSAVKKKYYGVASGIIGTMRLFGQMFSMSLVTLIFSFYIGGMQVNPENSSLFLQSIHIAFTIFAILCVFGIAASLARGKVHEQEEPE
;
A
#
# COMPACT_ATOMS: atom_id res chain seq x y z
N LEU A 1 -17.02 13.27 12.44
CA LEU A 1 -15.65 13.82 12.58
C LEU A 1 -14.74 12.90 13.40
N VAL A 2 -15.10 12.57 14.66
CA VAL A 2 -14.30 11.67 15.52
C VAL A 2 -13.99 10.33 14.85
N TYR A 3 -14.97 9.72 14.20
CA TYR A 3 -14.79 8.47 13.44
C TYR A 3 -13.70 8.57 12.36
N LEU A 4 -13.73 9.63 11.55
CA LEU A 4 -12.71 9.85 10.51
C LEU A 4 -11.32 10.04 11.11
N ILE A 5 -11.21 10.80 12.20
CA ILE A 5 -9.94 11.01 12.90
C ILE A 5 -9.40 9.67 13.41
N ALA A 6 -10.24 8.84 14.04
CA ALA A 6 -9.84 7.52 14.51
C ALA A 6 -9.33 6.62 13.36
N CYS A 7 -10.04 6.59 12.22
CA CYS A 7 -9.60 5.84 11.04
C CYS A 7 -8.25 6.34 10.49
N LEU A 8 -8.06 7.66 10.40
CA LEU A 8 -6.81 8.25 9.92
C LEU A 8 -5.63 7.97 10.86
N VAL A 9 -5.88 8.01 12.18
CA VAL A 9 -4.87 7.64 13.18
C VAL A 9 -4.46 6.18 13.03
N ILE A 10 -5.41 5.26 12.91
CA ILE A 10 -5.13 3.82 12.73
C ILE A 10 -4.35 3.58 11.43
N LEU A 11 -4.75 4.22 10.33
CA LEU A 11 -4.06 4.13 9.04
C LEU A 11 -2.63 4.66 9.11
N GLY A 12 -2.44 5.86 9.64
CA GLY A 12 -1.12 6.50 9.76
C GLY A 12 -0.19 5.71 10.69
N PHE A 13 -0.72 5.22 11.81
CA PHE A 13 0.02 4.39 12.75
C PHE A 13 0.47 3.08 12.11
N GLY A 14 -0.44 2.36 11.44
CA GLY A 14 -0.09 1.11 10.73
C GLY A 14 0.91 1.34 9.59
N PHE A 15 0.75 2.42 8.82
CA PHE A 15 1.69 2.78 7.75
C PHE A 15 3.09 3.07 8.29
N GLY A 16 3.20 3.80 9.40
CA GLY A 16 4.48 4.09 10.05
C GLY A 16 5.18 2.82 10.55
N LEU A 17 4.43 1.95 11.25
CA LEU A 17 4.95 0.67 11.76
C LEU A 17 5.44 -0.27 10.67
N PHE A 18 4.85 -0.24 9.48
CA PHE A 18 5.30 -1.07 8.36
C PHE A 18 6.42 -0.42 7.55
N SER A 19 6.34 0.89 7.30
CA SER A 19 7.25 1.59 6.39
C SER A 19 8.70 1.61 6.89
N SER A 20 8.91 1.83 8.20
CA SER A 20 10.25 1.89 8.80
C SER A 20 10.98 0.53 8.77
N PRO A 21 10.42 -0.56 9.33
CA PRO A 21 11.02 -1.89 9.23
C PRO A 21 11.12 -2.42 7.80
N ASN A 22 10.15 -2.14 6.93
CA ASN A 22 10.22 -2.59 5.54
C ASN A 22 11.42 -1.98 4.81
N THR A 23 11.62 -0.67 4.95
CA THR A 23 12.77 0.03 4.36
C THR A 23 14.06 -0.49 4.96
N ASN A 24 14.13 -0.63 6.28
CA ASN A 24 15.31 -1.15 6.96
C ASN A 24 15.66 -2.58 6.53
N ALA A 25 14.68 -3.47 6.42
CA ALA A 25 14.88 -4.87 6.03
C ALA A 25 15.36 -5.05 4.58
N VAL A 26 15.09 -4.08 3.69
CA VAL A 26 15.64 -4.09 2.33
C VAL A 26 17.05 -3.48 2.33
N MET A 27 17.25 -2.37 3.05
CA MET A 27 18.55 -1.69 3.11
C MET A 27 19.62 -2.49 3.88
N SER A 28 19.23 -3.30 4.87
CA SER A 28 20.13 -4.19 5.60
C SER A 28 20.54 -5.41 4.78
N ALA A 29 19.74 -5.82 3.80
CA ALA A 29 20.03 -6.98 2.94
C ALA A 29 21.01 -6.68 1.79
N VAL A 30 21.43 -5.42 1.62
CA VAL A 30 22.29 -4.99 0.51
C VAL A 30 23.62 -4.42 1.03
N LYS A 31 24.71 -4.64 0.29
CA LYS A 31 26.02 -4.07 0.64
C LYS A 31 26.01 -2.54 0.45
N LYS A 32 26.78 -1.81 1.28
CA LYS A 32 26.84 -0.32 1.27
C LYS A 32 27.05 0.30 -0.13
N LYS A 33 27.83 -0.36 -0.99
CA LYS A 33 28.09 0.06 -2.38
C LYS A 33 26.80 0.17 -3.24
N TYR A 34 25.74 -0.56 -2.90
CA TYR A 34 24.49 -0.62 -3.66
C TYR A 34 23.33 0.15 -3.01
N TYR A 35 23.56 0.92 -1.94
CA TYR A 35 22.50 1.68 -1.26
C TYR A 35 21.75 2.66 -2.18
N GLY A 36 22.45 3.30 -3.11
CA GLY A 36 21.81 4.18 -4.10
C GLY A 36 20.84 3.42 -5.01
N VAL A 37 21.24 2.23 -5.47
CA VAL A 37 20.40 1.37 -6.32
C VAL A 37 19.23 0.81 -5.52
N ALA A 38 19.47 0.32 -4.29
CA ALA A 38 18.43 -0.24 -3.44
C ALA A 38 17.37 0.80 -3.07
N SER A 39 17.77 2.01 -2.69
CA SER A 39 16.85 3.13 -2.45
C SER A 39 16.03 3.48 -3.69
N GLY A 40 16.65 3.49 -4.87
CA GLY A 40 15.98 3.68 -6.15
C GLY A 40 14.93 2.61 -6.47
N ILE A 41 15.23 1.33 -6.17
CA ILE A 41 14.29 0.21 -6.34
C ILE A 41 13.11 0.35 -5.36
N ILE A 42 13.38 0.66 -4.08
CA ILE A 42 12.33 0.88 -3.06
C ILE A 42 11.40 2.02 -3.49
N GLY A 43 11.98 3.14 -3.94
CA GLY A 43 11.23 4.30 -4.43
C GLY A 43 10.37 3.96 -5.64
N THR A 44 10.96 3.30 -6.63
CA THR A 44 10.26 2.85 -7.84
C THR A 44 9.09 1.92 -7.50
N MET A 45 9.31 0.93 -6.63
CA MET A 45 8.25 -0.03 -6.25
C MET A 45 7.08 0.66 -5.54
N ARG A 46 7.36 1.65 -4.68
CA ARG A 46 6.32 2.44 -4.01
C ARG A 46 5.52 3.26 -5.01
N LEU A 47 6.19 3.98 -5.90
CA LEU A 47 5.54 4.78 -6.95
C LEU A 47 4.70 3.90 -7.88
N PHE A 48 5.24 2.76 -8.31
CA PHE A 48 4.53 1.80 -9.12
C PHE A 48 3.24 1.31 -8.43
N GLY A 49 3.31 0.94 -7.15
CA GLY A 49 2.14 0.54 -6.37
C GLY A 49 1.09 1.65 -6.23
N GLN A 50 1.52 2.90 -6.03
CA GLN A 50 0.62 4.06 -5.98
C GLN A 50 -0.08 4.29 -7.33
N MET A 51 0.67 4.29 -8.42
CA MET A 51 0.12 4.44 -9.77
C MET A 51 -0.84 3.30 -10.12
N PHE A 52 -0.47 2.07 -9.81
CA PHE A 52 -1.32 0.90 -10.04
C PHE A 52 -2.64 1.00 -9.27
N SER A 53 -2.58 1.40 -7.99
CA SER A 53 -3.77 1.58 -7.16
C SER A 53 -4.67 2.69 -7.69
N MET A 54 -4.10 3.83 -8.08
CA MET A 54 -4.86 4.94 -8.68
C MET A 54 -5.52 4.55 -10.00
N SER A 55 -4.80 3.85 -10.87
CA SER A 55 -5.34 3.34 -12.14
C SER A 55 -6.49 2.36 -11.91
N LEU A 56 -6.36 1.45 -10.93
CA LEU A 56 -7.40 0.48 -10.60
C LEU A 56 -8.67 1.16 -10.08
N VAL A 57 -8.53 2.13 -9.17
CA VAL A 57 -9.68 2.92 -8.65
C VAL A 57 -10.35 3.68 -9.79
N THR A 58 -9.55 4.33 -10.64
CA THR A 58 -10.07 5.09 -11.80
C THR A 58 -10.83 4.18 -12.75
N LEU A 59 -10.34 2.96 -13.01
CA LEU A 59 -11.02 1.97 -13.85
C LEU A 59 -12.35 1.53 -13.23
N ILE A 60 -12.37 1.23 -11.92
CA ILE A 60 -13.61 0.87 -11.21
C ILE A 60 -14.61 2.01 -11.32
N PHE A 61 -14.19 3.24 -11.05
CA PHE A 61 -15.08 4.41 -11.12
C PHE A 61 -15.56 4.66 -12.55
N SER A 62 -14.69 4.53 -13.54
CA SER A 62 -15.06 4.66 -14.95
C SER A 62 -16.09 3.61 -15.37
N PHE A 63 -15.97 2.37 -14.88
CA PHE A 63 -16.90 1.29 -15.21
C PHE A 63 -18.28 1.46 -14.55
N TYR A 64 -18.32 1.86 -13.27
CA TYR A 64 -19.58 1.96 -12.51
C TYR A 64 -20.28 3.32 -12.63
N ILE A 65 -19.52 4.42 -12.76
CA ILE A 65 -20.06 5.78 -12.80
C ILE A 65 -20.13 6.30 -14.25
N GLY A 66 -19.31 5.79 -15.17
CA GLY A 66 -19.42 6.08 -16.61
C GLY A 66 -19.25 7.55 -16.99
N GLY A 67 -18.67 8.38 -16.12
CA GLY A 67 -18.56 9.84 -16.31
C GLY A 67 -19.80 10.64 -15.88
N MET A 68 -20.79 10.02 -15.23
CA MET A 68 -21.89 10.75 -14.60
C MET A 68 -21.37 11.60 -13.43
N GLN A 69 -21.90 12.82 -13.28
CA GLN A 69 -21.59 13.63 -12.10
C GLN A 69 -22.16 12.96 -10.85
N VAL A 70 -21.38 12.98 -9.77
CA VAL A 70 -21.78 12.42 -8.48
C VAL A 70 -22.90 13.27 -7.90
N ASN A 71 -24.15 12.84 -8.15
CA ASN A 71 -25.35 13.45 -7.60
C ASN A 71 -25.91 12.62 -6.43
N PRO A 72 -26.73 13.22 -5.55
CA PRO A 72 -27.36 12.52 -4.42
C PRO A 72 -28.11 11.24 -4.85
N GLU A 73 -28.72 11.22 -6.04
CA GLU A 73 -29.42 10.03 -6.57
C GLU A 73 -28.48 8.89 -6.97
N ASN A 74 -27.26 9.20 -7.41
CA ASN A 74 -26.27 8.22 -7.86
C ASN A 74 -25.27 7.86 -6.74
N SER A 75 -25.53 8.31 -5.51
CA SER A 75 -24.67 8.08 -4.34
C SER A 75 -24.53 6.59 -4.02
N SER A 76 -25.54 5.78 -4.35
CA SER A 76 -25.51 4.32 -4.19
C SER A 76 -24.43 3.65 -5.04
N LEU A 77 -24.33 4.03 -6.33
CA LEU A 77 -23.31 3.51 -7.25
C LEU A 77 -21.91 3.95 -6.85
N PHE A 78 -21.76 5.19 -6.37
CA PHE A 78 -20.49 5.70 -5.84
C PHE A 78 -20.03 4.91 -4.62
N LEU A 79 -20.91 4.70 -3.64
CA LEU A 79 -20.61 3.89 -2.47
C LEU A 79 -20.28 2.45 -2.84
N GLN A 80 -21.04 1.84 -3.76
CA GLN A 80 -20.76 0.49 -4.24
C GLN A 80 -19.35 0.38 -4.85
N SER A 81 -18.95 1.37 -5.66
CA SER A 81 -17.62 1.43 -6.26
C SER A 81 -16.51 1.53 -5.21
N ILE A 82 -16.70 2.36 -4.18
CA ILE A 82 -15.78 2.49 -3.04
C ILE A 82 -15.66 1.16 -2.29
N HIS A 83 -16.78 0.51 -1.97
CA HIS A 83 -16.80 -0.77 -1.27
C HIS A 83 -16.06 -1.86 -2.07
N ILE A 84 -16.27 -1.93 -3.38
CA ILE A 84 -15.56 -2.87 -4.26
C ILE A 84 -14.06 -2.58 -4.27
N ALA A 85 -13.66 -1.32 -4.45
CA ALA A 85 -12.26 -0.93 -4.45
C ALA A 85 -11.56 -1.29 -3.12
N PHE A 86 -12.17 -0.94 -1.98
CA PHE A 86 -11.63 -1.30 -0.66
C PHE A 86 -11.59 -2.81 -0.44
N THR A 87 -12.56 -3.57 -0.93
CA THR A 87 -12.56 -5.04 -0.81
C THR A 87 -11.40 -5.65 -1.60
N ILE A 88 -11.17 -5.17 -2.83
CA ILE A 88 -10.04 -5.63 -3.64
C ILE A 88 -8.71 -5.30 -2.96
N PHE A 89 -8.54 -4.07 -2.47
CA PHE A 89 -7.32 -3.70 -1.75
C PHE A 89 -7.16 -4.44 -0.42
N ALA A 90 -8.25 -4.71 0.31
CA ALA A 90 -8.20 -5.50 1.52
C ALA A 90 -7.71 -6.93 1.24
N ILE A 91 -8.22 -7.58 0.19
CA ILE A 91 -7.76 -8.91 -0.25
C ILE A 91 -6.26 -8.84 -0.62
N LEU A 92 -5.86 -7.83 -1.39
CA LEU A 92 -4.46 -7.64 -1.78
C LEU A 92 -3.55 -7.40 -0.57
N CYS A 93 -4.02 -6.66 0.45
CA CYS A 93 -3.32 -6.48 1.72
C CYS A 93 -3.21 -7.80 2.50
N VAL A 94 -4.23 -8.65 2.52
CA VAL A 94 -4.16 -9.98 3.16
C VAL A 94 -3.10 -10.85 2.49
N PHE A 95 -3.04 -10.87 1.16
CA PHE A 95 -1.96 -11.53 0.43
C PHE A 95 -0.58 -10.91 0.74
N GLY A 96 -0.52 -9.58 0.87
CA GLY A 96 0.69 -8.87 1.29
C GLY A 96 1.16 -9.26 2.69
N ILE A 97 0.24 -9.44 3.64
CA ILE A 97 0.55 -9.93 5.00
C ILE A 97 1.10 -11.36 4.92
N ALA A 98 0.47 -12.25 4.15
CA ALA A 98 0.96 -13.62 3.97
C ALA A 98 2.38 -13.66 3.39
N ALA A 99 2.63 -12.87 2.34
CA ALA A 99 3.98 -12.74 1.76
C ALA A 99 4.98 -12.12 2.75
N SER A 100 4.54 -11.15 3.56
CA SER A 100 5.37 -10.53 4.59
C SER A 100 5.73 -11.50 5.71
N LEU A 101 4.81 -12.39 6.12
CA LEU A 101 5.05 -13.41 7.13
C LEU A 101 5.94 -14.54 6.60
N ALA A 102 5.80 -14.92 5.33
CA ALA A 102 6.64 -15.91 4.66
C ALA A 102 8.11 -15.47 4.53
N ARG A 103 8.41 -14.18 4.71
CA ARG A 103 9.75 -13.59 4.58
C ARG A 103 10.76 -14.09 5.63
N GLY A 104 10.34 -14.81 6.66
CA GLY A 104 11.24 -15.47 7.61
C GLY A 104 12.10 -14.51 8.46
N LYS A 105 12.82 -15.05 9.46
CA LYS A 105 13.71 -14.25 10.31
C LYS A 105 15.00 -13.93 9.56
N VAL A 106 15.14 -12.69 9.10
CA VAL A 106 16.43 -12.12 8.70
C VAL A 106 17.25 -11.89 9.99
N HIS A 107 17.81 -12.95 10.56
CA HIS A 107 18.81 -12.83 11.63
C HIS A 107 20.13 -12.43 10.98
N GLU A 108 20.58 -11.22 11.35
CA GLU A 108 21.96 -10.79 11.54
C GLU A 108 23.03 -11.64 10.82
N GLN A 109 23.45 -11.21 9.63
CA GLN A 109 24.84 -11.41 9.22
C GLN A 109 25.65 -10.27 9.84
N GLU A 110 26.03 -10.44 11.11
CA GLU A 110 27.30 -9.87 11.60
C GLU A 110 28.41 -10.51 10.77
N GLU A 111 29.00 -9.76 9.86
CA GLU A 111 30.25 -10.14 9.19
C GLU A 111 31.39 -9.59 10.08
N PRO A 112 32.19 -10.44 10.76
CA PRO A 112 33.36 -10.00 11.49
C PRO A 112 34.49 -9.67 10.51
N GLU A 113 35.07 -8.49 10.73
CA GLU A 113 36.39 -7.94 10.32
C GLU A 113 36.99 -8.31 8.94
#